data_AF-A0A3A5ASH6-F1
#
_entry.id   AF-A0A3A5ASH6-F1
#
_cell.length_a   1.000
_cell.length_b   1.000
_cell.length_c   1.000
_cell.angle_alpha   90.00
_cell.angle_beta   90.00
_cell.angle_gamma   90.00
#
_symmetry.space_group_name_H-M   'P 1'
#
loop_
_entity.id
_entity.type
_entity.pdbx_description
1 polymer ?
#
loop_
_entity_poly.entity_id
_entity_poly.type
_entity_poly.pdbx_seq_one_letter_code
_entity_poly.pdbx_strand_id
1 'polypeptide(L)'
;MSDYIHSIPGRLRIRISKIKSKPATAEALQALLGRLHGIVFLSINPLTAKVLIIYSPEIIGSEKILEALRKKGFLEAKTPGGRTNRGSLKSRARQAVGKALFGWAVGRALEGTGLSFLAAFI
;
A
#
# COMPACT_ATOMS: atom_id res chain seq x y z
N MET A 1 -3.96 -7.18 3.47
CA MET A 1 -2.62 -7.73 3.21
C MET A 1 -1.87 -6.77 2.32
N SER A 2 -0.57 -6.63 2.50
CA SER A 2 0.25 -5.69 1.75
C SER A 2 0.84 -6.26 0.48
N ASP A 3 1.09 -5.37 -0.47
CA ASP A 3 1.90 -5.67 -1.65
C ASP A 3 3.36 -5.88 -1.23
N TYR A 4 4.03 -6.80 -1.94
CA TYR A 4 5.41 -7.21 -1.68
C TYR A 4 6.17 -7.29 -3.00
N ILE A 5 7.41 -6.82 -3.02
CA ILE A 5 8.27 -6.80 -4.20
C ILE A 5 9.59 -7.46 -3.82
N HIS A 6 10.01 -8.45 -4.59
CA HIS A 6 11.32 -9.07 -4.53
C HIS A 6 11.97 -8.97 -5.91
N SER A 7 13.07 -8.24 -5.99
CA SER A 7 13.78 -7.99 -7.23
C SER A 7 15.20 -8.51 -7.13
N ILE A 8 15.59 -9.34 -8.10
CA ILE A 8 16.97 -9.62 -8.46
C ILE A 8 17.14 -9.32 -9.96
N PRO A 9 18.35 -9.04 -10.45
CA PRO A 9 18.57 -8.86 -11.89
C PRO A 9 18.01 -10.03 -12.69
N GLY A 10 17.20 -9.72 -13.70
CA GLY A 10 16.52 -10.68 -14.57
C GLY A 10 15.31 -11.43 -13.97
N ARG A 11 15.01 -11.29 -12.67
CA ARG A 11 13.84 -11.93 -12.04
C ARG A 11 13.16 -11.02 -11.02
N LEU A 12 11.89 -10.76 -11.27
CA LEU A 12 11.03 -9.92 -10.44
C LEU A 12 9.81 -10.73 -9.97
N ARG A 13 9.65 -10.84 -8.66
CA ARG A 13 8.51 -11.51 -8.00
C ARG A 13 7.71 -10.46 -7.24
N ILE A 14 6.43 -10.33 -7.57
CA ILE A 14 5.57 -9.30 -7.00
C ILE A 14 4.30 -9.94 -6.49
N ARG A 15 3.84 -9.50 -5.32
CA ARG A 15 2.47 -9.69 -4.86
C ARG A 15 1.68 -8.41 -5.15
N ILE A 16 0.64 -8.52 -5.98
CA ILE A 16 -0.21 -7.40 -6.39
C ILE A 16 -1.63 -7.65 -5.88
N SER A 17 -2.00 -7.07 -4.74
CA SER A 17 -3.29 -7.36 -4.11
C SER A 17 -4.48 -6.97 -4.99
N LYS A 18 -4.31 -6.00 -5.91
CA LYS A 18 -5.32 -5.52 -6.84
C LYS A 18 -5.80 -6.56 -7.86
N ILE A 19 -5.02 -7.61 -8.14
CA ILE A 19 -5.42 -8.69 -9.06
C ILE A 19 -6.07 -9.89 -8.36
N LYS A 20 -6.15 -9.90 -7.01
CA LYS A 20 -6.65 -11.05 -6.27
C LYS A 20 -8.11 -11.34 -6.61
N SER A 21 -8.39 -12.56 -7.08
CA SER A 21 -9.74 -12.99 -7.49
C SER A 21 -10.38 -12.10 -8.57
N LYS A 22 -9.56 -11.42 -9.38
CA LYS A 22 -10.00 -10.50 -10.45
C LYS A 22 -9.33 -10.86 -11.77
N PRO A 23 -9.83 -11.87 -12.52
CA PRO A 23 -9.20 -12.36 -13.73
C PRO A 23 -9.05 -11.29 -14.82
N ALA A 24 -10.08 -10.45 -15.04
CA ALA A 24 -10.01 -9.35 -16.00
C ALA A 24 -8.87 -8.35 -15.69
N THR A 25 -8.61 -8.08 -14.41
CA THR A 25 -7.50 -7.21 -13.99
C THR A 25 -6.15 -7.90 -14.19
N ALA A 26 -6.08 -9.23 -14.04
CA ALA A 26 -4.89 -10.01 -14.34
C ALA A 26 -4.60 -10.08 -15.85
N GLU A 27 -5.61 -10.18 -16.70
CA GLU A 27 -5.47 -10.11 -18.16
C GLU A 27 -4.99 -8.74 -18.61
N ALA A 28 -5.54 -7.66 -18.06
CA ALA A 28 -5.06 -6.30 -18.33
C ALA A 28 -3.59 -6.12 -17.92
N LEU A 29 -3.18 -6.73 -16.80
CA LEU A 29 -1.79 -6.77 -16.36
C LEU A 29 -0.91 -7.56 -17.34
N GLN A 30 -1.38 -8.71 -17.82
CA GLN A 30 -0.68 -9.53 -18.80
C GLN A 30 -0.48 -8.77 -20.11
N ALA A 31 -1.52 -8.12 -20.62
CA ALA A 31 -1.46 -7.32 -21.84
C ALA A 31 -0.51 -6.11 -21.70
N LEU A 32 -0.47 -5.49 -20.53
CA LEU A 32 0.47 -4.40 -20.24
C LEU A 32 1.92 -4.89 -20.26
N LEU A 33 2.21 -5.97 -19.54
CA LEU A 33 3.57 -6.48 -19.41
C LEU A 33 4.04 -7.11 -20.73
N GLY A 34 3.17 -7.79 -21.47
CA GLY A 34 3.50 -8.37 -22.78
C GLY A 34 3.93 -7.36 -23.84
N ARG A 35 3.68 -6.06 -23.64
CA ARG A 35 4.14 -4.97 -24.53
C ARG A 35 5.53 -4.43 -24.17
N LEU A 36 6.10 -4.84 -23.03
CA LEU A 36 7.41 -4.39 -22.60
C LEU A 36 8.50 -5.23 -23.27
N HIS A 37 9.28 -4.60 -24.12
CA HIS A 37 10.45 -5.24 -24.73
C HIS A 37 11.47 -5.62 -23.64
N GLY A 38 11.95 -6.86 -23.70
CA GLY A 38 12.90 -7.42 -22.73
C GLY A 38 12.26 -8.34 -21.68
N ILE A 39 10.93 -8.49 -21.65
CA ILE A 39 10.29 -9.56 -20.86
C ILE A 39 10.44 -10.89 -21.60
N VAL A 40 11.01 -11.88 -20.91
CA VAL A 40 11.27 -13.23 -21.44
C VAL A 40 10.16 -14.19 -21.03
N PHE A 41 9.67 -14.07 -19.80
CA PHE A 41 8.60 -14.93 -19.28
C PHE A 41 7.74 -14.19 -18.28
N LEU A 42 6.43 -14.47 -18.32
CA LEU A 42 5.44 -13.90 -17.44
C LEU A 42 4.49 -14.98 -16.92
N SER A 43 4.32 -15.03 -15.60
CA SER A 43 3.32 -15.87 -14.95
C SER A 43 2.54 -15.06 -13.93
N ILE A 44 1.22 -15.10 -14.04
CA ILE A 44 0.29 -14.36 -13.17
C ILE A 44 -0.68 -15.37 -12.56
N ASN A 45 -0.77 -15.39 -11.23
CA ASN A 45 -1.71 -16.21 -10.50
C ASN A 45 -2.70 -15.29 -9.74
N PRO A 46 -3.92 -15.08 -10.27
CA PRO A 46 -4.91 -14.20 -9.66
C PRO A 46 -5.48 -14.76 -8.34
N LEU A 47 -5.45 -16.08 -8.13
CA LEU A 47 -5.93 -16.68 -6.87
C LEU A 47 -5.03 -16.28 -5.69
N THR A 48 -3.71 -16.32 -5.90
CA THR A 48 -2.70 -15.99 -4.89
C THR A 48 -2.19 -14.55 -4.98
N ALA A 49 -2.61 -13.79 -6.00
CA ALA A 49 -2.12 -12.46 -6.32
C ALA A 49 -0.60 -12.39 -6.53
N LYS A 50 0.01 -13.47 -7.04
CA LYS A 50 1.45 -13.57 -7.30
C LYS A 50 1.73 -13.36 -8.78
N VAL A 51 2.80 -12.63 -9.05
CA VAL A 51 3.30 -12.33 -10.39
C VAL A 51 4.80 -12.65 -10.42
N LEU A 52 5.21 -13.45 -11.39
CA LEU A 52 6.59 -13.75 -11.69
C LEU A 52 6.93 -13.20 -13.07
N ILE A 53 7.97 -12.39 -13.15
CA ILE A 53 8.48 -11.79 -14.37
C ILE A 53 9.94 -12.17 -14.50
N ILE A 54 10.30 -12.84 -15.59
CA ILE A 54 11.67 -13.03 -16.02
C ILE A 54 11.92 -12.06 -17.16
N TYR A 55 13.01 -11.32 -17.07
CA TYR A 55 13.34 -10.27 -18.03
C TYR A 55 14.84 -10.29 -18.33
N SER A 56 15.25 -9.71 -19.46
CA SER A 56 16.65 -9.48 -19.76
C SER A 56 17.11 -8.17 -19.10
N PRO A 57 18.01 -8.21 -18.10
CA PRO A 57 18.47 -7.00 -17.41
C PRO A 57 19.30 -6.08 -18.32
N GLU A 58 19.81 -6.58 -19.44
CA GLU A 58 20.50 -5.79 -20.46
C GLU A 58 19.54 -4.92 -21.29
N ILE A 59 18.27 -5.33 -21.40
CA ILE A 59 17.24 -4.64 -22.21
C ILE A 59 16.35 -3.76 -21.32
N ILE A 60 15.91 -4.28 -20.17
CA ILE A 60 14.99 -3.59 -19.27
C ILE A 60 15.36 -3.82 -17.81
N GLY A 61 15.42 -2.74 -17.02
CA GLY A 61 15.63 -2.84 -15.57
C GLY A 61 14.31 -3.09 -14.82
N SER A 62 14.38 -3.73 -13.65
CA SER A 62 13.21 -3.96 -12.79
C SER A 62 12.47 -2.68 -12.43
N GLU A 63 13.17 -1.56 -12.22
CA GLU A 63 12.52 -0.28 -11.90
C GLU A 63 11.64 0.25 -13.05
N LYS A 64 12.02 0.06 -14.32
CA LYS A 64 11.15 0.41 -15.46
C LYS A 64 9.87 -0.42 -15.48
N ILE A 65 9.97 -1.71 -15.16
CA ILE A 65 8.81 -2.61 -15.04
C ILE A 65 7.91 -2.13 -13.88
N LEU A 66 8.49 -1.83 -12.72
CA LEU A 66 7.75 -1.35 -11.55
C LEU A 66 7.09 0.02 -11.82
N GLU A 67 7.76 0.91 -12.55
CA GLU A 67 7.20 2.20 -12.97
C GLU A 67 5.99 2.03 -13.90
N ALA A 68 6.08 1.13 -14.89
CA ALA A 68 4.94 0.82 -15.75
C ALA A 68 3.72 0.31 -14.96
N LEU A 69 3.97 -0.53 -13.95
CA LEU A 69 2.93 -1.02 -13.04
C LEU A 69 2.32 0.10 -12.19
N ARG A 70 3.13 1.02 -11.66
CA ARG A 70 2.67 2.18 -10.89
C ARG A 70 1.84 3.14 -11.75
N LYS A 71 2.33 3.48 -12.95
CA LYS A 71 1.63 4.38 -13.92
C LYS A 71 0.24 3.87 -14.27
N LYS A 72 0.04 2.55 -14.24
CA LYS A 72 -1.23 1.90 -14.58
C LYS A 72 -2.03 1.50 -13.33
N GLY A 73 -1.61 1.96 -12.15
CA GLY A 73 -2.33 1.82 -10.90
C GLY A 73 -2.25 0.43 -10.26
N PHE A 74 -1.43 -0.49 -10.77
CA PHE A 74 -1.29 -1.83 -10.20
C PHE A 74 -0.51 -1.83 -8.89
N LEU A 75 0.42 -0.89 -8.73
CA LEU A 75 1.19 -0.69 -7.51
C LEU A 75 0.97 0.71 -6.95
N GLU A 76 1.06 0.84 -5.63
CA GLU A 76 1.07 2.16 -4.98
C GLU A 76 2.32 2.94 -5.40
N ALA A 77 2.15 4.27 -5.55
CA ALA A 77 3.26 5.15 -5.83
C ALA A 77 4.28 5.06 -4.68
N LYS A 78 5.57 5.05 -5.03
CA LYS A 78 6.65 5.06 -4.04
C LYS A 78 6.70 6.48 -3.47
N THR A 79 5.99 6.76 -2.38
CA THR A 79 6.17 8.01 -1.65
C THR A 79 7.62 8.02 -1.13
N PRO A 80 8.44 9.02 -1.47
CA PRO A 80 9.82 9.10 -0.98
C PRO A 80 9.79 9.49 0.50
N GLY A 81 9.62 8.50 1.37
CA GLY A 81 9.59 8.71 2.82
C GLY A 81 8.86 7.59 3.53
N GLY A 82 9.62 6.72 4.20
CA GLY A 82 9.08 5.80 5.21
C GLY A 82 9.27 4.33 4.90
N ARG A 83 10.28 3.74 5.55
CA ARG A 83 10.28 2.32 5.91
C ARG A 83 8.93 1.99 6.57
N THR A 84 8.10 1.16 5.96
CA THR A 84 6.94 0.60 6.66
C THR A 84 7.07 -0.90 6.77
N ASN A 85 7.55 -1.31 7.94
CA ASN A 85 7.18 -2.54 8.60
C ASN A 85 5.66 -2.72 8.47
N ARG A 86 5.21 -3.79 7.79
CA ARG A 86 3.80 -4.00 7.46
C ARG A 86 3.16 -5.05 8.35
N GLY A 87 3.28 -4.84 9.66
CA GLY A 87 2.30 -5.31 10.62
C GLY A 87 1.16 -4.30 10.71
N SER A 88 -0.06 -4.73 10.39
CA SER A 88 -1.31 -4.13 10.90
C SER A 88 -1.42 -2.59 10.95
N LEU A 89 -1.92 -1.97 9.88
CA LEU A 89 -2.50 -0.62 9.96
C LEU A 89 -3.95 -0.66 9.47
N LYS A 90 -4.83 -1.21 10.32
CA LYS A 90 -6.17 -0.67 10.47
C LYS A 90 -6.05 0.48 11.49
N SER A 91 -6.54 1.65 11.10
CA SER A 91 -7.02 2.74 11.98
C SER A 91 -6.12 3.20 13.15
N ARG A 92 -5.21 4.14 12.89
CA ARG A 92 -4.65 5.03 13.94
C ARG A 92 -4.63 6.52 13.60
N ALA A 93 -5.43 6.96 12.62
CA ALA A 93 -5.70 8.38 12.34
C ALA A 93 -7.12 8.79 12.76
N ARG A 94 -7.64 8.23 13.86
CA ARG A 94 -8.94 8.64 14.45
C ARG A 94 -8.88 8.85 15.98
N GLN A 95 -7.80 8.48 16.65
CA GLN A 95 -7.72 8.49 18.12
C GLN A 95 -6.99 9.71 18.74
N ALA A 96 -6.13 10.39 17.98
CA ALA A 96 -5.39 11.55 18.52
C ALA A 96 -6.20 12.86 18.46
N VAL A 97 -6.95 13.09 17.39
CA VAL A 97 -7.78 14.30 17.22
C VAL A 97 -8.96 14.32 18.20
N GLY A 98 -9.58 13.17 18.45
CA GLY A 98 -10.69 13.05 19.41
C GLY A 98 -10.28 13.34 20.85
N LYS A 99 -9.14 12.81 21.33
CA LYS A 99 -8.68 13.07 22.70
C LYS A 99 -8.29 14.52 22.94
N ALA A 100 -7.68 15.18 21.95
CA ALA A 100 -7.28 16.58 22.08
C ALA A 100 -8.49 17.53 22.09
N LEU A 101 -9.51 17.28 21.26
CA LEU A 101 -10.71 18.14 21.20
C LEU A 101 -11.69 17.89 22.36
N PHE A 102 -11.82 16.64 22.83
CA PHE A 102 -12.72 16.31 23.94
C PHE A 102 -12.25 16.97 25.26
N GLY A 103 -10.94 16.98 25.51
CA GLY A 103 -10.37 17.64 26.70
C GLY A 103 -10.58 19.15 26.72
N TRP A 104 -10.51 19.82 25.57
CA TRP A 104 -10.73 21.27 25.47
C TRP A 104 -12.21 21.66 25.69
N ALA A 105 -13.15 20.84 25.21
CA ALA A 105 -14.58 21.12 25.36
C ALA A 105 -15.08 20.95 26.80
N VAL A 106 -14.60 19.93 27.52
CA VAL A 106 -14.96 19.74 28.95
C VAL A 106 -14.46 20.91 29.80
N GLY A 107 -13.25 21.40 29.56
CA GLY A 107 -12.71 22.56 30.28
C GLY A 107 -13.55 23.83 30.08
N ARG A 108 -14.03 24.07 28.85
CA ARG A 108 -14.85 25.26 28.53
C ARG A 108 -16.27 25.21 29.08
N ALA A 109 -16.84 24.03 29.28
CA ALA A 109 -18.18 23.88 29.85
C ALA A 109 -18.22 24.08 31.37
N LEU A 110 -17.10 23.86 32.07
CA LEU A 110 -17.01 24.00 33.54
C LEU A 110 -16.62 25.41 33.99
N GLU A 111 -15.98 26.22 33.14
CA GLU A 111 -15.64 27.62 33.45
C GLU A 111 -16.87 28.53 33.61
N GLY A 112 -18.05 28.11 33.14
CA GLY A 112 -19.31 28.87 33.24
C GLY A 112 -20.21 28.54 34.45
N THR A 113 -19.91 27.47 35.20
CA THR A 113 -20.70 27.03 36.37
C THR A 113 -19.75 26.46 37.40
N GLY A 114 -19.51 27.18 38.50
CA GLY A 114 -18.46 26.91 39.49
C GLY A 114 -18.58 25.57 40.25
N LEU A 115 -18.31 24.44 39.59
CA LEU A 115 -18.24 23.10 40.16
C LEU A 115 -17.09 22.31 39.52
N SER A 116 -15.85 22.54 39.98
CA SER A 116 -14.64 21.94 39.41
C SER A 116 -14.06 20.74 40.19
N PHE A 117 -14.84 20.07 41.04
CA PHE A 117 -14.27 19.06 41.97
C PHE A 117 -14.44 17.57 41.61
N LEU A 118 -15.08 17.21 40.49
CA LEU A 118 -15.33 15.79 40.16
C LEU A 118 -14.46 15.15 39.09
N ALA A 119 -13.54 15.88 38.44
CA ALA A 119 -12.73 15.31 37.36
C ALA A 119 -11.47 14.53 37.83
N ALA A 120 -11.22 14.42 39.14
CA ALA A 120 -9.99 13.85 39.68
C ALA A 120 -10.08 12.39 40.16
N PHE A 121 -11.25 11.75 40.08
CA PHE A 121 -11.40 10.34 40.40
C PHE A 121 -12.21 9.63 39.32
N ILE A 122 -11.50 9.03 38.36
CA ILE A 122 -11.68 7.71 37.69
C ILE A 122 -10.61 7.59 36.59
#